data_AF-A0A958SG88-F1
#
_entry.id   AF-A0A958SG88-F1
#
_cell.length_a   1.000
_cell.length_b   1.000
_cell.length_c   1.000
_cell.angle_alpha   90.00
_cell.angle_beta   90.00
_cell.angle_gamma   90.00
#
_symmetry.space_group_name_H-M   'P 1'
#
loop_
_entity.id
_entity.type
_entity.pdbx_description
1 polymer ?
#
loop_
_entity_poly.entity_id
_entity_poly.type
_entity_poly.pdbx_seq_one_letter_code
_entity_poly.pdbx_strand_id
1 'polypeptide(L)'
;MKILILGALSLALFFTIRSHGESIFEKAEKAIATLESQNFETREGGFAVIGNEDCAGLIKVFGNCFGNNPAAPYLVPLIPRHPKEYIDPFYHTELFLGETQNRSFTYRLRADEAILIVGVTPPKAAYFGAQSYNFTRAGTTVSVPNIDGLNILFTGSPNPDRYISFSSIGNSLNNYVIAKKLGSGFGQPFALISTPSQETNAELRAALRNAGFSAAGIFTEPIPSEMKLGLSSEADDFSMLVRYALPESEAQGNAWRTNPSLRVYRLSRKAATATERFGSIQIDSRSADGEGTMGLALEDFTREVAVRLGQPRLIKVKEFVSPAFLVGENCLKLHMNCLGDTQDTDTYRTGSVPSFSHSDVVVITGINHAVTGNASYISLGFSVAETFTGISSVSQTSPNAGFVSGELTGSAEAFLKKVGNGIPLRLRASAPKFFVRLVARQCEGLPFCTTISDAQLPLNQDLTVLRRAYIRPGTVRGPDPSKLLSPRYFVYER
;
A
#
# COMPACT_ATOMS: atom_id res chain seq x y z
N MET A 1 43.98 -58.86 -43.32
CA MET A 1 43.14 -59.97 -42.81
C MET A 1 43.23 -59.96 -41.28
N LYS A 2 42.30 -59.29 -40.60
CA LYS A 2 42.08 -59.41 -39.14
C LYS A 2 40.65 -58.97 -38.84
N ILE A 3 40.04 -59.76 -37.97
CA ILE A 3 38.61 -59.99 -37.75
C ILE A 3 38.02 -59.01 -36.72
N LEU A 4 36.71 -58.76 -36.86
CA LEU A 4 35.80 -58.04 -35.96
C LEU A 4 35.93 -58.38 -34.46
N ILE A 5 35.66 -57.39 -33.60
CA ILE A 5 34.78 -57.56 -32.42
C ILE A 5 33.90 -56.30 -32.26
N LEU A 6 32.57 -56.52 -32.20
CA LEU A 6 31.52 -55.57 -31.82
C LEU A 6 31.64 -55.18 -30.33
N GLY A 7 31.44 -53.90 -30.02
CA GLY A 7 31.16 -53.40 -28.67
C GLY A 7 29.96 -52.45 -28.70
N ALA A 8 28.84 -52.90 -28.13
CA ALA A 8 27.60 -52.12 -28.02
C ALA A 8 27.74 -51.00 -26.98
N LEU A 9 27.33 -49.77 -27.35
CA LEU A 9 27.08 -48.70 -26.38
C LEU A 9 25.57 -48.47 -26.27
N SER A 10 24.99 -48.90 -25.16
CA SER A 10 23.63 -48.60 -24.74
C SER A 10 23.56 -47.17 -24.22
N LEU A 11 22.93 -46.26 -24.98
CA LEU A 11 22.58 -44.93 -24.53
C LEU A 11 21.22 -44.99 -23.83
N ALA A 12 21.21 -44.97 -22.50
CA ALA A 12 19.98 -44.87 -21.72
C ALA A 12 19.45 -43.43 -21.77
N LEU A 13 18.38 -43.20 -22.55
CA LEU A 13 17.58 -41.98 -22.46
C LEU A 13 16.77 -42.00 -21.15
N PHE A 14 17.14 -41.16 -20.20
CA PHE A 14 16.25 -40.77 -19.11
C PHE A 14 15.24 -39.75 -19.64
N PHE A 15 14.06 -40.22 -20.08
CA PHE A 15 12.88 -39.35 -20.21
C PHE A 15 12.33 -39.06 -18.81
N THR A 16 12.68 -37.91 -18.24
CA THR A 16 11.89 -37.33 -17.15
C THR A 16 10.58 -36.80 -17.73
N ILE A 17 9.50 -37.57 -17.57
CA ILE A 17 8.14 -37.09 -17.79
C ILE A 17 7.83 -36.07 -16.69
N ARG A 18 8.08 -34.78 -16.96
CA ARG A 18 7.42 -33.70 -16.22
C ARG A 18 5.98 -33.68 -16.68
N SER A 19 5.05 -34.08 -15.82
CA SER A 19 3.64 -33.72 -15.96
C SER A 19 3.54 -32.19 -15.88
N HIS A 20 3.59 -31.51 -17.02
CA HIS A 20 3.36 -30.07 -17.09
C HIS A 20 1.87 -29.84 -16.90
N GLY A 21 1.44 -29.70 -15.65
CA GLY A 21 0.11 -29.18 -15.36
C GLY A 21 -0.02 -27.78 -15.96
N GLU A 22 -1.20 -27.45 -16.47
CA GLU A 22 -1.47 -26.15 -17.09
C GLU A 22 -1.16 -25.01 -16.12
N SER A 23 -0.44 -24.02 -16.63
CA SER A 23 -0.13 -22.77 -15.94
C SER A 23 -1.40 -21.99 -15.61
N ILE A 24 -1.32 -21.10 -14.62
CA ILE A 24 -2.45 -20.25 -14.23
C ILE A 24 -2.92 -19.34 -15.39
N PHE A 25 -2.02 -18.99 -16.31
CA PHE A 25 -2.33 -18.15 -17.46
C PHE A 25 -3.04 -18.93 -18.57
N GLU A 26 -2.63 -20.17 -18.86
CA GLU A 26 -3.37 -21.05 -19.79
C GLU A 26 -4.80 -21.31 -19.30
N LYS A 27 -4.97 -21.49 -17.98
CA LYS A 27 -6.30 -21.59 -17.38
C LYS A 27 -7.10 -20.30 -17.52
N ALA A 28 -6.48 -19.13 -17.32
CA ALA A 28 -7.14 -17.86 -17.50
C ALA A 28 -7.60 -17.64 -18.95
N GLU A 29 -6.76 -18.00 -19.92
CA GLU A 29 -7.08 -17.92 -21.35
C GLU A 29 -8.27 -18.81 -21.71
N LYS A 30 -8.35 -20.02 -21.16
CA LYS A 30 -9.54 -20.89 -21.33
C LYS A 30 -10.82 -20.27 -20.74
N ALA A 31 -10.72 -19.68 -19.56
CA ALA A 31 -11.85 -19.00 -18.93
C ALA A 31 -12.30 -17.79 -19.77
N ILE A 32 -11.36 -17.01 -20.28
CA ILE A 32 -11.62 -15.85 -21.15
C ILE A 32 -12.28 -16.29 -22.46
N ALA A 33 -11.73 -17.29 -23.14
CA ALA A 33 -12.31 -17.83 -24.37
C ALA A 33 -13.76 -18.33 -24.15
N THR A 34 -14.01 -18.95 -22.99
CA THR A 34 -15.37 -19.36 -22.60
C THR A 34 -16.30 -18.14 -22.47
N LEU A 35 -15.88 -17.09 -21.76
CA LEU A 35 -16.66 -15.87 -21.56
C LEU A 35 -16.91 -15.12 -22.89
N GLU A 36 -15.92 -15.08 -23.78
CA GLU A 36 -16.03 -14.45 -25.10
C GLU A 36 -16.99 -15.18 -26.05
N SER A 37 -17.00 -16.52 -25.97
CA SER A 37 -17.95 -17.37 -26.70
C SER A 37 -19.40 -17.18 -26.27
N GLN A 38 -19.61 -16.72 -25.03
CA GLN A 38 -20.91 -16.39 -24.49
C GLN A 38 -21.31 -14.98 -24.94
N ASN A 39 -20.94 -13.95 -24.17
CA ASN A 39 -21.38 -12.57 -24.44
C ASN A 39 -20.40 -11.51 -23.92
N PHE A 40 -19.17 -11.88 -23.58
CA PHE A 40 -18.16 -10.91 -23.15
C PHE A 40 -17.26 -10.48 -24.30
N GLU A 41 -16.83 -9.22 -24.23
CA GLU A 41 -15.65 -8.70 -24.87
C GLU A 41 -14.57 -8.57 -23.78
N THR A 42 -13.40 -9.14 -24.03
CA THR A 42 -12.28 -9.08 -23.08
C THR A 42 -11.14 -8.29 -23.68
N ARG A 43 -10.53 -7.42 -22.88
CA ARG A 43 -9.36 -6.64 -23.28
C ARG A 43 -8.30 -6.74 -22.21
N GLU A 44 -7.08 -7.08 -22.61
CA GLU A 44 -5.94 -7.20 -21.71
C GLU A 44 -5.27 -5.84 -21.47
N GLY A 45 -5.08 -5.52 -20.20
CA GLY A 45 -4.35 -4.34 -19.73
C GLY A 45 -2.87 -4.59 -19.56
N GLY A 46 -2.28 -3.88 -18.60
CA GLY A 46 -0.90 -4.07 -18.19
C GLY A 46 -0.71 -3.61 -16.75
N PHE A 47 0.54 -3.51 -16.32
CA PHE A 47 0.89 -2.94 -15.03
C PHE A 47 2.02 -1.93 -15.21
N ALA A 48 1.95 -0.84 -14.45
CA ALA A 48 3.05 0.10 -14.27
C ALA A 48 3.54 0.02 -12.82
N VAL A 49 4.81 0.36 -12.62
CA VAL A 49 5.36 0.63 -11.28
C VAL A 49 5.36 2.14 -11.11
N ILE A 50 4.70 2.64 -10.08
CA ILE A 50 4.72 4.05 -9.70
C ILE A 50 5.66 4.24 -8.51
N GLY A 51 6.75 4.96 -8.77
CA GLY A 51 7.84 5.22 -7.84
C GLY A 51 8.01 6.71 -7.52
N ASN A 52 9.22 7.07 -7.06
CA ASN A 52 9.57 8.45 -6.74
C ASN A 52 9.86 9.26 -8.01
N GLU A 53 10.35 8.60 -9.05
CA GLU A 53 10.62 9.13 -10.37
C GLU A 53 9.38 9.75 -11.02
N ASP A 54 8.19 9.25 -10.68
CA ASP A 54 6.91 9.73 -11.20
C ASP A 54 6.38 10.96 -10.45
N CYS A 55 6.94 11.30 -9.28
CA CYS A 55 6.41 12.37 -8.43
C CYS A 55 6.38 13.73 -9.14
N ALA A 56 7.36 14.05 -9.98
CA ALA A 56 7.38 15.33 -10.68
C ALA A 56 6.13 15.51 -11.57
N GLY A 57 5.70 14.44 -12.25
CA GLY A 57 4.50 14.46 -13.07
C GLY A 57 3.21 14.41 -12.23
N LEU A 58 3.19 13.63 -11.14
CA LEU A 58 2.07 13.61 -10.20
C LEU A 58 1.83 15.00 -9.59
N ILE A 59 2.88 15.69 -9.15
CA ILE A 59 2.80 17.04 -8.57
C ILE A 59 2.38 18.06 -9.61
N LYS A 60 2.89 17.96 -10.84
CA LYS A 60 2.49 18.86 -11.93
C LYS A 60 0.98 18.80 -12.18
N VAL A 61 0.37 17.63 -12.03
CA VAL A 61 -1.06 17.44 -12.28
C VAL A 61 -1.89 17.66 -11.02
N PHE A 62 -1.59 16.96 -9.92
CA PHE A 62 -2.39 16.93 -8.70
C PHE A 62 -1.88 17.83 -7.57
N GLY A 63 -0.75 18.52 -7.76
CA GLY A 63 -0.10 19.32 -6.72
C GLY A 63 0.55 18.51 -5.60
N ASN A 64 0.51 17.18 -5.65
CA ASN A 64 1.06 16.29 -4.63
C ASN A 64 1.52 14.94 -5.20
N CYS A 65 2.33 14.20 -4.43
CA CYS A 65 2.78 12.83 -4.72
C CYS A 65 2.13 11.77 -3.79
N PHE A 66 0.97 12.06 -3.21
CA PHE A 66 0.12 11.13 -2.45
C PHE A 66 0.83 10.35 -1.31
N GLY A 67 1.90 10.90 -0.72
CA GLY A 67 2.60 10.25 0.40
C GLY A 67 3.23 8.91 0.02
N ASN A 68 3.70 8.81 -1.23
CA ASN A 68 4.34 7.63 -1.77
C ASN A 68 5.53 7.20 -0.89
N ASN A 69 5.76 5.88 -0.80
CA ASN A 69 6.88 5.35 -0.03
C ASN A 69 7.98 4.87 -0.98
N PRO A 70 9.16 5.52 -1.01
CA PRO A 70 10.24 5.14 -1.94
C PRO A 70 10.73 3.71 -1.74
N ALA A 71 10.60 3.14 -0.54
CA ALA A 71 11.03 1.77 -0.27
C ALA A 71 10.00 0.71 -0.72
N ALA A 72 8.77 1.13 -1.08
CA ALA A 72 7.69 0.24 -1.48
C ALA A 72 6.85 0.91 -2.58
N PRO A 73 7.40 1.08 -3.80
CA PRO A 73 6.64 1.54 -4.96
C PRO A 73 5.41 0.67 -5.22
N TYR A 74 4.38 1.29 -5.78
CA TYR A 74 3.12 0.64 -6.06
C TYR A 74 3.14 0.02 -7.46
N LEU A 75 2.59 -1.18 -7.57
CA LEU A 75 2.21 -1.73 -8.86
C LEU A 75 0.77 -1.27 -9.14
N VAL A 76 0.53 -0.70 -10.32
CA VAL A 76 -0.74 -0.09 -10.69
C VAL A 76 -1.26 -0.76 -11.97
N PRO A 77 -2.44 -1.40 -11.94
CA PRO A 77 -3.05 -1.93 -13.15
C PRO A 77 -3.39 -0.79 -14.13
N LEU A 78 -2.92 -0.92 -15.36
CA LEU A 78 -3.30 -0.06 -16.48
C LEU A 78 -4.47 -0.72 -17.21
N ILE A 79 -5.67 -0.26 -16.91
CA ILE A 79 -6.91 -0.84 -17.37
C ILE A 79 -7.24 -0.37 -18.80
N PRO A 80 -7.62 -1.27 -19.72
CA PRO A 80 -8.09 -0.88 -21.05
C PRO A 80 -9.35 -0.01 -20.95
N ARG A 81 -9.36 1.09 -21.68
CA ARG A 81 -10.45 2.05 -21.66
C ARG A 81 -11.62 1.55 -22.48
N HIS A 82 -12.85 1.80 -22.05
CA HIS A 82 -14.01 1.50 -22.88
C HIS A 82 -14.11 2.53 -24.01
N PRO A 83 -14.51 2.16 -25.25
CA PRO A 83 -14.46 3.09 -26.39
C PRO A 83 -15.30 4.36 -26.20
N LYS A 84 -16.36 4.27 -25.38
CA LYS A 84 -17.26 5.37 -25.01
C LYS A 84 -16.95 6.01 -23.66
N GLU A 85 -15.82 5.66 -23.04
CA GLU A 85 -15.43 6.19 -21.74
C GLU A 85 -14.94 7.63 -21.85
N TYR A 86 -15.53 8.53 -21.06
CA TYR A 86 -15.11 9.92 -20.94
C TYR A 86 -13.62 10.00 -20.57
N ILE A 87 -12.91 10.94 -21.21
CA ILE A 87 -11.49 11.22 -20.96
C ILE A 87 -11.46 12.56 -20.25
N ASP A 88 -11.01 12.57 -19.01
CA ASP A 88 -10.85 13.83 -18.28
C ASP A 88 -9.61 14.59 -18.82
N PRO A 89 -9.78 15.75 -19.50
CA PRO A 89 -8.65 16.44 -20.11
C PRO A 89 -7.73 17.11 -19.09
N PHE A 90 -8.12 17.21 -17.81
CA PHE A 90 -7.34 17.91 -16.79
C PHE A 90 -6.25 17.03 -16.17
N TYR A 91 -6.44 15.71 -16.12
CA TYR A 91 -5.46 14.80 -15.54
C TYR A 91 -5.23 13.49 -16.29
N HIS A 92 -5.87 13.22 -17.44
CA HIS A 92 -5.35 12.18 -18.35
C HIS A 92 -4.19 12.73 -19.18
N THR A 93 -2.98 12.61 -18.66
CA THR A 93 -1.71 12.96 -19.34
C THR A 93 -0.90 11.70 -19.63
N GLU A 94 0.23 11.81 -20.33
CA GLU A 94 1.13 10.67 -20.63
C GLU A 94 1.53 9.86 -19.38
N LEU A 95 1.68 10.49 -18.21
CA LEU A 95 1.97 9.77 -16.96
C LEU A 95 0.87 8.76 -16.59
N PHE A 96 -0.36 9.07 -16.97
CA PHE A 96 -1.57 8.36 -16.59
C PHE A 96 -2.17 7.51 -17.71
N LEU A 97 -1.63 7.68 -18.92
CA LEU A 97 -1.98 6.95 -20.13
C LEU A 97 -0.85 5.96 -20.41
N GLY A 98 -1.17 4.66 -20.45
CA GLY A 98 -0.15 3.62 -20.68
C GLY A 98 0.52 3.72 -22.06
N GLU A 99 1.38 2.74 -22.38
CA GLU A 99 2.16 2.64 -23.65
C GLU A 99 1.33 2.76 -24.94
N THR A 100 0.00 2.66 -24.83
CA THR A 100 -0.95 3.17 -25.81
C THR A 100 -1.99 4.00 -25.04
N GLN A 101 -2.44 5.16 -25.56
CA GLN A 101 -3.50 6.00 -24.95
C GLN A 101 -4.83 5.27 -24.66
N ASN A 102 -4.89 3.98 -24.96
CA ASN A 102 -5.99 3.06 -24.77
C ASN A 102 -5.98 2.37 -23.38
N ARG A 103 -4.98 2.59 -22.52
CA ARG A 103 -4.93 2.07 -21.15
C ARG A 103 -4.73 3.21 -20.14
N SER A 104 -5.28 3.08 -18.94
CA SER A 104 -5.19 4.12 -17.91
C SER A 104 -5.16 3.55 -16.50
N PHE A 105 -4.49 4.25 -15.58
CA PHE A 105 -4.50 3.94 -14.14
C PHE A 105 -5.85 4.27 -13.48
N THR A 106 -6.62 5.16 -14.10
CA THR A 106 -8.01 5.45 -13.76
C THR A 106 -8.95 4.84 -14.79
N TYR A 107 -10.10 4.38 -14.34
CA TYR A 107 -11.13 3.79 -15.20
C TYR A 107 -12.53 3.99 -14.63
N ARG A 108 -13.52 4.07 -15.52
CA ARG A 108 -14.95 4.04 -15.19
C ARG A 108 -15.54 2.70 -15.62
N LEU A 109 -16.57 2.24 -14.93
CA LEU A 109 -17.22 0.96 -15.22
C LEU A 109 -18.73 1.15 -15.44
N ARG A 110 -19.28 0.43 -16.42
CA ARG A 110 -20.72 0.14 -16.45
C ARG A 110 -21.06 -0.87 -15.35
N ALA A 111 -22.36 -0.98 -15.04
CA ALA A 111 -22.85 -1.90 -14.01
C ALA A 111 -22.58 -3.39 -14.31
N ASP A 112 -22.42 -3.76 -15.58
CA ASP A 112 -22.24 -5.13 -16.04
C ASP A 112 -20.77 -5.53 -16.29
N GLU A 113 -19.82 -4.61 -16.07
CA GLU A 113 -18.39 -4.83 -16.32
C GLU A 113 -17.66 -5.41 -15.12
N ALA A 114 -16.47 -5.97 -15.37
CA ALA A 114 -15.55 -6.45 -14.34
C ALA A 114 -14.10 -6.16 -14.71
N ILE A 115 -13.28 -5.98 -13.67
CA ILE A 115 -11.82 -6.08 -13.75
C ILE A 115 -11.43 -7.43 -13.17
N LEU A 116 -10.63 -8.20 -13.91
CA LEU A 116 -10.10 -9.49 -13.50
C LEU A 116 -8.58 -9.41 -13.44
N ILE A 117 -8.00 -9.63 -12.27
CA ILE A 117 -6.56 -9.87 -12.10
C ILE A 117 -6.35 -11.36 -11.87
N VAL A 118 -5.44 -11.98 -12.62
CA VAL A 118 -5.04 -13.39 -12.46
C VAL A 118 -3.53 -13.50 -12.39
N GLY A 119 -3.03 -14.48 -11.65
CA GLY A 119 -1.61 -14.75 -11.62
C GLY A 119 -1.16 -15.44 -10.35
N VAL A 120 0.07 -15.15 -9.94
CA VAL A 120 0.71 -15.70 -8.74
C VAL A 120 1.08 -14.54 -7.81
N THR A 121 0.69 -14.62 -6.54
CA THR A 121 1.09 -13.63 -5.52
C THR A 121 2.62 -13.58 -5.40
N PRO A 122 3.21 -12.43 -4.99
CA PRO A 122 4.66 -12.26 -5.02
C PRO A 122 5.41 -13.24 -4.12
N PRO A 123 6.75 -13.29 -4.22
CA PRO A 123 7.62 -13.88 -3.21
C PRO A 123 7.32 -13.35 -1.81
N LYS A 124 7.82 -14.07 -0.80
CA LYS A 124 7.56 -13.74 0.61
C LYS A 124 8.03 -12.32 0.96
N ALA A 125 7.18 -11.59 1.67
CA ALA A 125 7.41 -10.24 2.13
C ALA A 125 6.64 -9.98 3.43
N ALA A 126 6.83 -8.80 4.03
CA ALA A 126 6.01 -8.43 5.18
C ALA A 126 4.55 -8.18 4.80
N TYR A 127 4.30 -7.73 3.57
CA TYR A 127 2.96 -7.41 3.10
C TYR A 127 2.79 -7.42 1.59
N PHE A 128 1.64 -7.94 1.17
CA PHE A 128 1.08 -7.80 -0.18
C PHE A 128 -0.41 -7.49 -0.06
N GLY A 129 -0.91 -6.56 -0.86
CA GLY A 129 -2.35 -6.30 -0.95
C GLY A 129 -2.76 -5.62 -2.25
N ALA A 130 -4.02 -5.79 -2.61
CA ALA A 130 -4.68 -5.18 -3.76
C ALA A 130 -5.99 -4.54 -3.30
N GLN A 131 -6.22 -3.30 -3.71
CA GLN A 131 -7.39 -2.53 -3.33
C GLN A 131 -7.78 -1.52 -4.40
N SER A 132 -9.07 -1.46 -4.70
CA SER A 132 -9.65 -0.40 -5.53
C SER A 132 -10.12 0.78 -4.69
N TYR A 133 -10.08 1.95 -5.33
CA TYR A 133 -10.43 3.24 -4.77
C TYR A 133 -11.39 3.94 -5.71
N ASN A 134 -12.35 4.68 -5.15
CA ASN A 134 -12.90 5.85 -5.82
C ASN A 134 -11.80 6.92 -5.81
N PHE A 135 -11.20 7.21 -6.95
CA PHE A 135 -10.10 8.15 -7.08
C PHE A 135 -10.63 9.59 -7.16
N THR A 136 -11.49 9.88 -8.13
CA THR A 136 -12.18 11.18 -8.23
C THR A 136 -13.67 10.99 -8.46
N ARG A 137 -14.45 11.98 -8.03
CA ARG A 137 -15.89 12.01 -8.14
C ARG A 137 -16.37 13.39 -8.56
N ALA A 138 -17.44 13.43 -9.35
CA ALA A 138 -18.10 14.66 -9.75
C ALA A 138 -18.66 15.42 -8.53
N GLY A 139 -18.49 16.75 -8.54
CA GLY A 139 -18.86 17.67 -7.47
C GLY A 139 -17.64 18.36 -6.87
N THR A 140 -17.87 19.10 -5.78
CA THR A 140 -16.83 19.82 -5.04
C THR A 140 -16.69 19.27 -3.62
N THR A 141 -15.52 19.52 -3.02
CA THR A 141 -15.33 19.27 -1.58
C THR A 141 -16.20 20.22 -0.76
N VAL A 142 -16.53 19.82 0.47
CA VAL A 142 -17.16 20.75 1.41
C VAL A 142 -16.18 21.86 1.80
N SER A 143 -16.67 23.09 1.89
CA SER A 143 -15.89 24.20 2.45
C SER A 143 -15.85 24.05 3.96
N VAL A 144 -14.65 23.84 4.51
CA VAL A 144 -14.40 23.84 5.95
C VAL A 144 -13.58 25.06 6.32
N PRO A 145 -13.74 25.63 7.54
CA PRO A 145 -12.79 26.59 8.06
C PRO A 145 -11.37 26.02 7.95
N ASN A 146 -10.40 26.87 7.65
CA ASN A 146 -8.99 26.46 7.60
C ASN A 146 -8.57 25.97 9.00
N ILE A 147 -8.60 24.65 9.18
CA ILE A 147 -8.17 23.98 10.40
C ILE A 147 -6.81 23.35 10.08
N ASP A 148 -5.80 23.82 10.81
CA ASP A 148 -4.43 23.33 10.71
C ASP A 148 -4.39 21.79 10.73
N GLY A 149 -3.88 21.20 9.65
CA GLY A 149 -3.72 19.75 9.48
C GLY A 149 -4.91 19.02 8.85
N LEU A 150 -6.08 19.65 8.68
CA LEU A 150 -7.24 19.03 8.03
C LEU A 150 -7.44 19.42 6.56
N ASN A 151 -6.79 20.50 6.09
CA ASN A 151 -6.97 21.01 4.72
C ASN A 151 -6.65 19.98 3.64
N ILE A 152 -5.72 19.06 3.89
CA ILE A 152 -5.36 17.99 2.96
C ILE A 152 -6.54 17.05 2.65
N LEU A 153 -7.51 16.97 3.57
CA LEU A 153 -8.71 16.17 3.39
C LEU A 153 -9.72 16.84 2.46
N PHE A 154 -9.56 18.12 2.14
CA PHE A 154 -10.52 18.89 1.34
C PHE A 154 -9.89 19.47 0.07
N THR A 155 -8.84 18.82 -0.44
CA THR A 155 -8.17 19.19 -1.69
C THR A 155 -9.07 18.91 -2.90
N GLY A 156 -9.25 19.92 -3.76
CA GLY A 156 -9.96 19.78 -5.03
C GLY A 156 -9.23 18.88 -6.03
N SER A 157 -9.89 18.57 -7.16
CA SER A 157 -9.25 17.93 -8.31
C SER A 157 -8.70 18.98 -9.28
N PRO A 158 -7.73 18.63 -10.15
CA PRO A 158 -7.34 19.49 -11.27
C PRO A 158 -8.51 19.82 -12.20
N ASN A 159 -9.49 18.90 -12.29
CA ASN A 159 -10.78 19.21 -12.91
C ASN A 159 -11.67 19.96 -11.89
N PRO A 160 -12.09 21.21 -12.17
CA PRO A 160 -12.90 22.01 -11.23
C PRO A 160 -14.29 21.43 -10.95
N ASP A 161 -14.81 20.56 -11.83
CA ASP A 161 -16.10 19.89 -11.65
C ASP A 161 -15.99 18.60 -10.81
N ARG A 162 -14.80 18.31 -10.28
CA ARG A 162 -14.50 17.09 -9.53
C ARG A 162 -13.70 17.39 -8.26
N TYR A 163 -13.72 16.43 -7.35
CA TYR A 163 -12.79 16.38 -6.22
C TYR A 163 -12.07 15.03 -6.16
N ILE A 164 -10.87 15.05 -5.56
CA ILE A 164 -10.13 13.84 -5.25
C ILE A 164 -10.74 13.25 -3.98
N SER A 165 -11.35 12.08 -4.10
CA SER A 165 -11.83 11.34 -2.93
C SER A 165 -10.79 10.34 -2.43
N PHE A 166 -10.08 9.68 -3.34
CA PHE A 166 -9.13 8.61 -3.05
C PHE A 166 -9.58 7.67 -1.91
N SER A 167 -10.84 7.24 -1.98
CA SER A 167 -11.56 6.51 -0.94
C SER A 167 -11.59 5.04 -1.27
N SER A 168 -11.18 4.18 -0.34
CA SER A 168 -11.31 2.74 -0.51
C SER A 168 -12.77 2.34 -0.74
N ILE A 169 -13.00 1.38 -1.65
CA ILE A 169 -14.37 0.94 -1.97
C ILE A 169 -14.87 -0.19 -1.05
N GLY A 170 -14.06 -0.61 -0.08
CA GLY A 170 -14.37 -1.72 0.82
C GLY A 170 -13.13 -2.32 1.46
N ASN A 171 -13.28 -3.56 1.94
CA ASN A 171 -12.18 -4.31 2.54
C ASN A 171 -11.17 -4.77 1.48
N SER A 172 -9.89 -4.51 1.70
CA SER A 172 -8.80 -4.93 0.82
C SER A 172 -8.60 -6.45 0.80
N LEU A 173 -8.12 -6.95 -0.34
CA LEU A 173 -7.48 -8.26 -0.43
C LEU A 173 -6.02 -8.11 -0.03
N ASN A 174 -5.55 -8.87 0.96
CA ASN A 174 -4.14 -8.88 1.35
C ASN A 174 -3.63 -10.30 1.59
N ASN A 175 -2.32 -10.45 1.78
CA ASN A 175 -1.67 -11.75 1.98
C ASN A 175 -2.24 -12.53 3.17
N TYR A 176 -2.78 -11.88 4.21
CA TYR A 176 -3.42 -12.55 5.35
C TYR A 176 -4.84 -13.03 5.02
N VAL A 177 -5.61 -12.27 4.23
CA VAL A 177 -6.90 -12.73 3.68
C VAL A 177 -6.69 -13.92 2.74
N ILE A 178 -5.68 -13.85 1.89
CA ILE A 178 -5.32 -14.92 0.96
C ILE A 178 -4.87 -16.17 1.75
N ALA A 179 -4.04 -15.98 2.78
CA ALA A 179 -3.52 -17.05 3.63
C ALA A 179 -4.62 -17.90 4.28
N LYS A 180 -5.75 -17.28 4.68
CA LYS A 180 -6.91 -18.01 5.23
C LYS A 180 -7.49 -19.07 4.28
N LYS A 181 -7.28 -18.93 2.98
CA LYS A 181 -7.81 -19.86 1.96
C LYS A 181 -6.73 -20.65 1.22
N LEU A 182 -5.54 -20.07 1.04
CA LEU A 182 -4.46 -20.59 0.22
C LEU A 182 -3.13 -20.80 0.98
N GLY A 183 -3.13 -20.81 2.31
CA GLY A 183 -1.94 -21.12 3.09
C GLY A 183 -1.02 -19.91 3.31
N SER A 184 0.13 -19.84 2.64
CA SER A 184 1.17 -18.82 2.94
C SER A 184 0.78 -17.38 2.57
N GLY A 185 -0.21 -17.18 1.69
CA GLY A 185 -0.54 -15.88 1.09
C GLY A 185 0.43 -15.41 -0.01
N PHE A 186 1.61 -16.02 -0.12
CA PHE A 186 2.68 -15.69 -1.06
C PHE A 186 3.01 -16.86 -1.98
N GLY A 187 3.38 -16.58 -3.24
CA GLY A 187 3.62 -17.60 -4.26
C GLY A 187 2.37 -18.44 -4.60
N GLN A 188 1.18 -17.92 -4.35
CA GLN A 188 -0.08 -18.64 -4.53
C GLN A 188 -0.78 -18.24 -5.84
N PRO A 189 -1.30 -19.20 -6.63
CA PRO A 189 -2.13 -18.88 -7.78
C PRO A 189 -3.47 -18.31 -7.31
N PHE A 190 -3.89 -17.18 -7.89
CA PHE A 190 -5.15 -16.54 -7.53
C PHE A 190 -5.81 -15.82 -8.73
N ALA A 191 -7.09 -15.53 -8.54
CA ALA A 191 -7.87 -14.62 -9.36
C ALA A 191 -8.60 -13.62 -8.42
N LEU A 192 -8.58 -12.34 -8.76
CA LEU A 192 -9.34 -11.28 -8.12
C LEU A 192 -10.33 -10.69 -9.13
N ILE A 193 -11.62 -10.79 -8.84
CA ILE A 193 -12.70 -10.20 -9.62
C ILE A 193 -13.17 -8.94 -8.90
N SER A 194 -13.02 -7.76 -9.51
CA SER A 194 -13.60 -6.50 -9.03
C SER A 194 -14.76 -6.10 -9.95
N THR A 195 -15.99 -6.12 -9.43
CA THR A 195 -17.20 -5.89 -10.23
C THR A 195 -18.36 -5.39 -9.36
N PRO A 196 -19.26 -4.56 -9.90
CA PRO A 196 -20.47 -4.18 -9.19
C PRO A 196 -21.59 -5.22 -9.31
N SER A 197 -21.49 -6.15 -10.27
CA SER A 197 -22.56 -7.10 -10.64
C SER A 197 -22.43 -8.45 -9.95
N GLN A 198 -23.50 -8.91 -9.32
CA GLN A 198 -23.56 -10.25 -8.72
C GLN A 198 -23.55 -11.35 -9.79
N GLU A 199 -24.25 -11.14 -10.91
CA GLU A 199 -24.34 -12.09 -12.02
C GLU A 199 -23.01 -12.20 -12.79
N THR A 200 -22.40 -11.07 -13.15
CA THR A 200 -21.06 -11.06 -13.78
C THR A 200 -20.04 -11.73 -12.87
N ASN A 201 -20.07 -11.48 -11.56
CA ASN A 201 -19.22 -12.20 -10.62
C ASN A 201 -19.47 -13.73 -10.66
N ALA A 202 -20.73 -14.17 -10.63
CA ALA A 202 -21.06 -15.60 -10.67
C ALA A 202 -20.58 -16.28 -11.97
N GLU A 203 -20.77 -15.63 -13.12
CA GLU A 203 -20.33 -16.11 -14.43
C GLU A 203 -18.80 -16.21 -14.51
N LEU A 204 -18.06 -15.18 -14.09
CA LEU A 204 -16.59 -15.20 -14.08
C LEU A 204 -16.06 -16.28 -13.13
N ARG A 205 -16.66 -16.43 -11.93
CA ARG A 205 -16.28 -17.50 -11.00
C ARG A 205 -16.53 -18.89 -11.60
N ALA A 206 -17.64 -19.09 -12.29
CA ALA A 206 -17.96 -20.36 -12.95
C ALA A 206 -16.97 -20.65 -14.09
N ALA A 207 -16.67 -19.68 -14.94
CA ALA A 207 -15.71 -19.82 -16.04
C ALA A 207 -14.30 -20.17 -15.52
N LEU A 208 -13.82 -19.46 -14.50
CA LEU A 208 -12.53 -19.75 -13.87
C LEU A 208 -12.47 -21.15 -13.26
N ARG A 209 -13.53 -21.58 -12.56
CA ARG A 209 -13.61 -22.93 -11.99
C ARG A 209 -13.60 -24.01 -13.07
N ASN A 210 -14.36 -23.82 -14.14
CA ASN A 210 -14.41 -24.75 -15.27
C ASN A 210 -13.05 -24.84 -15.98
N ALA A 211 -12.29 -23.75 -15.98
CA ALA A 211 -10.91 -23.73 -16.47
C ALA A 211 -9.88 -24.29 -15.47
N GLY A 212 -10.29 -24.80 -14.32
CA GLY A 212 -9.41 -25.48 -13.36
C GLY A 212 -8.75 -24.59 -12.31
N PHE A 213 -9.29 -23.39 -12.05
CA PHE A 213 -8.93 -22.63 -10.85
C PHE A 213 -9.55 -23.27 -9.61
N SER A 214 -8.79 -23.29 -8.50
CA SER A 214 -9.35 -23.64 -7.20
C SER A 214 -10.37 -22.58 -6.76
N ALA A 215 -11.53 -23.02 -6.29
CA ALA A 215 -12.55 -22.11 -5.77
C ALA A 215 -12.04 -21.25 -4.59
N ALA A 216 -11.11 -21.79 -3.80
CA ALA A 216 -10.46 -21.07 -2.71
C ALA A 216 -9.54 -19.94 -3.19
N GLY A 217 -9.04 -20.03 -4.43
CA GLY A 217 -8.16 -19.03 -5.04
C GLY A 217 -8.87 -17.99 -5.90
N ILE A 218 -10.20 -17.99 -5.94
CA ILE A 218 -10.98 -16.96 -6.63
C ILE A 218 -11.57 -16.02 -5.57
N PHE A 219 -11.12 -14.77 -5.57
CA PHE A 219 -11.54 -13.70 -4.69
C PHE A 219 -12.44 -12.71 -5.43
N THR A 220 -13.34 -12.07 -4.69
CA THR A 220 -14.23 -11.03 -5.22
C THR A 220 -14.03 -9.78 -4.37
N GLU A 221 -13.74 -8.66 -5.02
CA GLU A 221 -13.85 -7.31 -4.46
C GLU A 221 -15.17 -6.72 -4.99
N PRO A 222 -16.25 -6.74 -4.20
CA PRO A 222 -17.51 -6.17 -4.64
C PRO A 222 -17.41 -4.64 -4.74
N ILE A 223 -17.86 -4.07 -5.85
CA ILE A 223 -17.98 -2.61 -5.99
C ILE A 223 -19.34 -2.20 -5.39
N PRO A 224 -19.36 -1.40 -4.30
CA PRO A 224 -20.58 -1.09 -3.55
C PRO A 224 -21.61 -0.30 -4.37
N SER A 225 -22.88 -0.40 -3.98
CA SER A 225 -24.02 0.33 -4.55
C SER A 225 -23.85 1.87 -4.55
N GLU A 226 -23.07 2.38 -3.60
CA GLU A 226 -22.76 3.79 -3.36
C GLU A 226 -21.87 4.41 -4.44
N MET A 227 -21.26 3.58 -5.29
CA MET A 227 -20.49 4.06 -6.43
C MET A 227 -21.40 4.50 -7.58
N LYS A 228 -21.08 5.65 -8.17
CA LYS A 228 -21.72 6.20 -9.36
C LYS A 228 -21.08 5.58 -10.60
N LEU A 229 -21.72 4.55 -11.12
CA LEU A 229 -21.26 3.81 -12.31
C LEU A 229 -21.70 4.50 -13.60
N GLY A 230 -21.04 4.16 -14.70
CA GLY A 230 -21.30 4.72 -16.01
C GLY A 230 -19.99 4.99 -16.77
N LEU A 231 -20.11 5.62 -17.92
CA LEU A 231 -18.97 5.96 -18.79
C LEU A 231 -18.87 7.47 -19.06
N SER A 232 -19.80 8.27 -18.54
CA SER A 232 -19.83 9.72 -18.72
C SER A 232 -18.97 10.45 -17.70
N SER A 233 -18.87 11.77 -17.86
CA SER A 233 -18.18 12.68 -16.93
C SER A 233 -18.73 12.63 -15.51
N GLU A 234 -19.99 12.26 -15.30
CA GLU A 234 -20.63 12.27 -13.97
C GLU A 234 -20.31 11.01 -13.15
N ALA A 235 -19.80 9.95 -13.79
CA ALA A 235 -19.43 8.71 -13.13
C ALA A 235 -18.12 8.85 -12.34
N ASP A 236 -17.97 7.97 -11.35
CA ASP A 236 -16.79 7.86 -10.52
C ASP A 236 -15.60 7.33 -11.32
N ASP A 237 -14.43 7.93 -11.12
CA ASP A 237 -13.17 7.36 -11.58
C ASP A 237 -12.67 6.40 -10.50
N PHE A 238 -12.43 5.16 -10.88
CA PHE A 238 -11.78 4.18 -10.04
C PHE A 238 -10.28 4.16 -10.31
N SER A 239 -9.49 3.81 -9.30
CA SER A 239 -8.11 3.36 -9.50
C SER A 239 -7.84 2.16 -8.60
N MET A 240 -6.90 1.30 -8.99
CA MET A 240 -6.52 0.13 -8.21
C MET A 240 -5.03 0.20 -7.89
N LEU A 241 -4.68 -0.09 -6.64
CA LEU A 241 -3.30 -0.17 -6.20
C LEU A 241 -2.98 -1.59 -5.74
N VAL A 242 -1.84 -2.10 -6.20
CA VAL A 242 -1.22 -3.33 -5.70
C VAL A 242 0.04 -2.93 -4.94
N ARG A 243 0.02 -3.14 -3.62
CA ARG A 243 1.13 -2.83 -2.73
C ARG A 243 1.91 -4.09 -2.40
N TYR A 244 3.23 -4.00 -2.50
CA TYR A 244 4.16 -5.05 -2.10
C TYR A 244 5.32 -4.41 -1.30
N ALA A 245 5.42 -4.75 -0.02
CA ALA A 245 6.30 -4.06 0.92
C ALA A 245 7.19 -5.01 1.70
N LEU A 246 8.47 -4.63 1.82
CA LEU A 246 9.51 -5.33 2.57
C LEU A 246 9.65 -6.79 2.12
N PRO A 247 10.12 -7.05 0.89
CA PRO A 247 10.44 -8.41 0.46
C PRO A 247 11.50 -9.04 1.38
N GLU A 248 11.37 -10.33 1.69
CA GLU A 248 12.40 -11.06 2.45
C GLU A 248 13.72 -11.11 1.67
N SER A 249 13.63 -11.25 0.34
CA SER A 249 14.74 -11.09 -0.60
C SER A 249 14.49 -9.90 -1.51
N GLU A 250 15.27 -8.83 -1.35
CA GLU A 250 15.17 -7.63 -2.18
C GLU A 250 15.35 -7.94 -3.66
N ALA A 251 16.30 -8.81 -4.02
CA ALA A 251 16.53 -9.24 -5.40
C ALA A 251 15.29 -9.91 -6.02
N GLN A 252 14.67 -10.86 -5.31
CA GLN A 252 13.44 -11.52 -5.80
C GLN A 252 12.27 -10.54 -5.86
N GLY A 253 12.17 -9.63 -4.89
CA GLY A 253 11.14 -8.61 -4.87
C GLY A 253 11.26 -7.62 -6.03
N ASN A 254 12.47 -7.19 -6.37
CA ASN A 254 12.74 -6.34 -7.53
C ASN A 254 12.43 -7.07 -8.83
N ALA A 255 12.86 -8.33 -8.97
CA ALA A 255 12.55 -9.14 -10.15
C ALA A 255 11.04 -9.28 -10.36
N TRP A 256 10.27 -9.52 -9.30
CA TRP A 256 8.81 -9.60 -9.40
C TRP A 256 8.16 -8.24 -9.72
N ARG A 257 8.67 -7.11 -9.19
CA ARG A 257 8.13 -5.79 -9.55
C ARG A 257 8.38 -5.42 -11.00
N THR A 258 9.55 -5.77 -11.55
CA THR A 258 9.90 -5.52 -12.95
C THR A 258 9.09 -6.40 -13.90
N ASN A 259 8.82 -7.64 -13.53
CA ASN A 259 8.03 -8.57 -14.32
C ASN A 259 7.01 -9.29 -13.44
N PRO A 260 5.90 -8.63 -13.07
CA PRO A 260 4.92 -9.21 -12.16
C PRO A 260 4.28 -10.41 -12.85
N SER A 261 4.19 -11.51 -12.11
CA SER A 261 3.46 -12.71 -12.56
C SER A 261 1.95 -12.50 -12.46
N LEU A 262 1.44 -11.41 -13.03
CA LEU A 262 0.06 -10.96 -13.01
C LEU A 262 -0.38 -10.54 -14.41
N ARG A 263 -1.63 -10.81 -14.76
CA ARG A 263 -2.33 -10.26 -15.93
C ARG A 263 -3.61 -9.60 -15.46
N VAL A 264 -4.01 -8.52 -16.13
CA VAL A 264 -5.25 -7.81 -15.82
C VAL A 264 -6.11 -7.69 -17.07
N TYR A 265 -7.41 -7.91 -16.91
CA TYR A 265 -8.38 -7.86 -17.99
C TYR A 265 -9.55 -6.97 -17.61
N ARG A 266 -10.04 -6.20 -18.56
CA ARG A 266 -11.38 -5.61 -18.51
C ARG A 266 -12.32 -6.52 -19.27
N LEU A 267 -13.40 -6.93 -18.61
CA LEU A 267 -14.47 -7.73 -19.20
C LEU A 267 -15.73 -6.88 -19.27
N SER A 268 -16.31 -6.83 -20.47
CA SER A 268 -17.53 -6.07 -20.75
C SER A 268 -18.52 -6.97 -21.47
N ARG A 269 -19.82 -6.93 -21.13
CA ARG A 269 -20.80 -7.57 -22.02
C ARG A 269 -20.87 -6.81 -23.35
N LYS A 270 -21.02 -7.52 -24.47
CA LYS A 270 -21.13 -6.91 -25.81
C LYS A 270 -22.32 -5.96 -25.90
N ALA A 271 -23.43 -6.33 -25.25
CA ALA A 271 -24.59 -5.47 -25.03
C ALA A 271 -24.74 -5.16 -23.54
N ALA A 272 -24.95 -3.88 -23.21
CA ALA A 272 -25.19 -3.45 -21.85
C ALA A 272 -26.43 -4.17 -21.29
N THR A 273 -26.28 -4.80 -20.13
CA THR A 273 -27.35 -5.58 -19.50
C THR A 273 -27.63 -5.03 -18.10
N ALA A 274 -28.91 -4.96 -17.72
CA ALA A 274 -29.28 -4.66 -16.34
C ALA A 274 -28.82 -5.81 -15.43
N THR A 275 -28.39 -5.48 -14.23
CA THR A 275 -27.77 -6.45 -13.31
C THR A 275 -28.03 -6.06 -11.87
N GLU A 276 -28.21 -7.07 -11.02
CA GLU A 276 -28.26 -6.89 -9.59
C GLU A 276 -26.87 -6.49 -9.06
N ARG A 277 -26.82 -5.33 -8.41
CA ARG A 277 -25.58 -4.83 -7.81
C ARG A 277 -25.35 -5.44 -6.43
N PHE A 278 -24.08 -5.50 -6.01
CA PHE A 278 -23.76 -5.66 -4.59
C PHE A 278 -24.27 -4.43 -3.80
N GLY A 279 -24.77 -4.68 -2.59
CA GLY A 279 -25.15 -3.61 -1.64
C GLY A 279 -23.95 -2.98 -0.94
N SER A 280 -24.22 -2.28 0.16
CA SER A 280 -23.20 -1.68 1.03
C SER A 280 -22.26 -2.74 1.60
N ILE A 281 -20.96 -2.42 1.67
CA ILE A 281 -19.94 -3.33 2.21
C ILE A 281 -19.75 -3.07 3.69
N GLN A 282 -19.88 -4.12 4.51
CA GLN A 282 -19.56 -4.07 5.93
C GLN A 282 -18.03 -4.03 6.10
N ILE A 283 -17.53 -2.92 6.63
CA ILE A 283 -16.10 -2.72 6.87
C ILE A 283 -15.67 -3.54 8.09
N ASP A 284 -14.54 -4.25 7.93
CA ASP A 284 -14.00 -5.10 8.99
C ASP A 284 -13.58 -4.25 10.20
N SER A 285 -13.99 -4.67 11.41
CA SER A 285 -13.56 -4.02 12.65
C SER A 285 -12.07 -4.23 12.89
N ARG A 286 -11.38 -3.17 13.35
CA ARG A 286 -9.99 -3.24 13.81
C ARG A 286 -9.92 -3.46 15.32
N SER A 287 -8.87 -4.10 15.78
CA SER A 287 -8.59 -4.31 17.22
C SER A 287 -7.12 -4.05 17.49
N ALA A 288 -6.77 -3.79 18.75
CA ALA A 288 -5.41 -3.62 19.23
C ALA A 288 -5.34 -3.83 20.74
N ASP A 289 -4.14 -4.14 21.22
CA ASP A 289 -3.81 -4.12 22.64
C ASP A 289 -3.50 -2.68 23.05
N GLY A 290 -4.18 -2.20 24.08
CA GLY A 290 -4.11 -0.80 24.50
C GLY A 290 -2.73 -0.40 25.00
N GLU A 291 -2.13 0.62 24.38
CA GLU A 291 -0.79 1.09 24.71
C GLU A 291 -0.77 2.18 25.79
N GLY A 292 -1.93 2.63 26.25
CA GLY A 292 -2.07 3.77 27.18
C GLY A 292 -1.23 3.66 28.46
N THR A 293 -1.03 2.46 29.01
CA THR A 293 -0.20 2.25 30.21
C THR A 293 1.29 2.53 29.98
N MET A 294 1.74 2.54 28.71
CA MET A 294 3.13 2.85 28.34
C MET A 294 3.37 4.34 28.12
N GLY A 295 2.34 5.19 28.17
CA GLY A 295 2.46 6.63 27.89
C GLY A 295 3.47 7.34 28.78
N LEU A 296 3.37 7.17 30.10
CA LEU A 296 4.32 7.76 31.05
C LEU A 296 5.75 7.23 30.86
N ALA A 297 5.90 5.93 30.60
CA ALA A 297 7.19 5.32 30.36
C ALA A 297 7.83 5.82 29.04
N LEU A 298 7.02 6.08 28.01
CA LEU A 298 7.47 6.67 26.75
C LEU A 298 7.95 8.11 26.97
N GLU A 299 7.20 8.92 27.70
CA GLU A 299 7.61 10.30 28.03
C GLU A 299 8.89 10.36 28.86
N ASP A 300 9.01 9.45 29.82
CA ASP A 300 10.19 9.30 30.68
C ASP A 300 11.42 8.79 29.90
N PHE A 301 11.19 7.96 28.88
CA PHE A 301 12.22 7.58 27.91
C PHE A 301 12.62 8.75 27.00
N THR A 302 11.65 9.45 26.39
CA THR A 302 11.92 10.63 25.55
C THR A 302 12.74 11.68 26.31
N ARG A 303 12.40 11.94 27.58
CA ARG A 303 13.13 12.87 28.44
C ARG A 303 14.55 12.40 28.74
N GLU A 304 14.74 11.11 28.97
CA GLU A 304 16.09 10.55 29.18
C GLU A 304 16.97 10.71 27.93
N VAL A 305 16.42 10.42 26.74
CA VAL A 305 17.11 10.64 25.46
C VAL A 305 17.48 12.12 25.30
N ALA A 306 16.53 13.02 25.59
CA ALA A 306 16.73 14.46 25.56
C ALA A 306 17.86 14.92 26.51
N VAL A 307 17.87 14.46 27.77
CA VAL A 307 18.91 14.83 28.75
C VAL A 307 20.30 14.35 28.29
N ARG A 308 20.41 13.13 27.79
CA ARG A 308 21.69 12.58 27.30
C ARG A 308 22.25 13.32 26.09
N LEU A 309 21.38 13.94 25.30
CA LEU A 309 21.74 14.78 24.17
C LEU A 309 21.94 16.26 24.54
N GLY A 310 21.90 16.62 25.83
CA GLY A 310 22.21 17.98 26.29
C GLY A 310 21.01 18.94 26.36
N GLN A 311 19.81 18.45 26.69
CA GLN A 311 18.57 19.24 26.86
C GLN A 311 18.08 19.96 25.57
N PRO A 312 17.52 19.20 24.61
CA PRO A 312 16.98 19.69 23.34
C PRO A 312 15.85 20.72 23.48
N ARG A 313 15.63 21.46 22.41
CA ARG A 313 14.40 22.24 22.21
C ARG A 313 13.24 21.31 21.88
N LEU A 314 12.21 21.32 22.72
CA LEU A 314 10.94 20.70 22.38
C LEU A 314 10.30 21.49 21.23
N ILE A 315 10.14 20.84 20.08
CA ILE A 315 9.45 21.43 18.95
C ILE A 315 7.97 21.09 19.05
N LYS A 316 7.13 22.11 18.82
CA LYS A 316 5.71 21.91 18.57
C LYS A 316 5.54 21.24 17.20
N VAL A 317 5.49 19.91 17.18
CA VAL A 317 5.11 19.14 16.00
C VAL A 317 3.60 19.21 15.83
N LYS A 318 3.15 19.57 14.62
CA LYS A 318 1.74 19.41 14.27
C LYS A 318 1.50 17.94 14.01
N GLU A 319 0.86 17.28 14.96
CA GLU A 319 0.43 15.89 14.78
C GLU A 319 -0.95 15.86 14.14
N PHE A 320 -1.07 15.06 13.09
CA PHE A 320 -2.36 14.63 12.59
C PHE A 320 -2.44 13.11 12.79
N VAL A 321 -3.39 12.71 13.63
CA VAL A 321 -3.81 11.31 13.74
C VAL A 321 -5.07 11.21 12.92
N SER A 322 -5.02 10.43 11.84
CA SER A 322 -6.19 10.08 11.05
C SER A 322 -7.33 9.71 11.99
N PRO A 323 -8.46 10.43 11.95
CA PRO A 323 -9.62 10.04 12.71
C PRO A 323 -10.01 8.60 12.40
N ALA A 324 -10.55 7.88 13.38
CA ALA A 324 -11.01 6.50 13.19
C ALA A 324 -12.09 6.38 12.10
N PHE A 325 -12.72 7.50 11.71
CA PHE A 325 -13.71 7.56 10.64
C PHE A 325 -13.11 7.71 9.22
N LEU A 326 -11.80 7.89 9.01
CA LEU A 326 -11.20 7.88 7.66
C LEU A 326 -11.24 6.45 7.10
N VAL A 327 -12.40 6.14 6.57
CA VAL A 327 -12.81 4.92 5.89
C VAL A 327 -13.54 5.40 4.65
N GLY A 328 -13.22 4.84 3.48
CA GLY A 328 -13.68 5.37 2.20
C GLY A 328 -15.16 5.73 2.13
N GLU A 329 -16.05 4.88 2.67
CA GLU A 329 -17.49 5.16 2.72
C GLU A 329 -17.84 6.48 3.44
N ASN A 330 -17.20 6.76 4.58
CA ASN A 330 -17.42 8.00 5.33
C ASN A 330 -16.84 9.20 4.57
N CYS A 331 -15.66 9.04 3.98
CA CYS A 331 -15.02 10.09 3.20
C CYS A 331 -15.86 10.51 2.00
N LEU A 332 -16.49 9.53 1.32
CA LEU A 332 -17.41 9.77 0.22
C LEU A 332 -18.67 10.51 0.67
N LYS A 333 -19.24 10.20 1.84
CA LYS A 333 -20.40 10.90 2.41
C LYS A 333 -20.08 12.35 2.78
N LEU A 334 -18.84 12.60 3.22
CA LEU A 334 -18.37 13.92 3.64
C LEU A 334 -17.73 14.75 2.50
N HIS A 335 -17.69 14.21 1.28
CA HIS A 335 -17.05 14.84 0.11
C HIS A 335 -15.59 15.25 0.40
N MET A 336 -14.83 14.32 0.98
CA MET A 336 -13.46 14.53 1.38
C MET A 336 -12.52 13.50 0.75
N ASN A 337 -11.24 13.85 0.69
CA ASN A 337 -10.14 12.98 0.35
C ASN A 337 -9.82 12.06 1.54
N CYS A 338 -9.87 10.75 1.33
CA CYS A 338 -9.53 9.72 2.30
C CYS A 338 -8.03 9.36 2.30
N LEU A 339 -7.22 10.04 1.47
CA LEU A 339 -5.78 9.91 1.39
C LEU A 339 -5.31 8.49 1.03
N GLY A 340 -6.09 7.77 0.22
CA GLY A 340 -5.82 6.38 -0.10
C GLY A 340 -5.90 5.51 1.15
N ASP A 341 -6.99 5.63 1.91
CA ASP A 341 -7.19 4.89 3.15
C ASP A 341 -7.12 3.37 2.93
N THR A 342 -6.77 2.65 3.98
CA THR A 342 -6.84 1.19 3.95
C THR A 342 -7.04 0.66 5.35
N GLN A 343 -7.85 -0.39 5.49
CA GLN A 343 -8.05 -1.06 6.76
C GLN A 343 -6.85 -1.93 7.16
N ASP A 344 -5.82 -2.03 6.33
CA ASP A 344 -4.64 -2.86 6.59
C ASP A 344 -3.56 -2.16 7.42
N THR A 345 -3.75 -0.86 7.70
CA THR A 345 -2.91 -0.08 8.61
C THR A 345 -3.71 0.49 9.78
N ASP A 346 -2.99 0.98 10.79
CA ASP A 346 -3.56 1.80 11.87
C ASP A 346 -4.07 3.17 11.42
N THR A 347 -4.15 3.42 10.11
CA THR A 347 -4.40 4.73 9.48
C THR A 347 -3.31 5.78 9.77
N TYR A 348 -3.20 6.77 8.89
CA TYR A 348 -2.04 7.66 8.84
C TYR A 348 -1.87 8.47 10.13
N ARG A 349 -0.71 8.32 10.79
CA ARG A 349 -0.25 9.28 11.80
C ARG A 349 0.89 10.08 11.24
N THR A 350 0.66 11.36 11.00
CA THR A 350 1.68 12.26 10.48
C THR A 350 2.16 13.20 11.58
N GLY A 351 3.46 13.47 11.59
CA GLY A 351 4.06 14.55 12.36
C GLY A 351 4.74 15.50 11.40
N SER A 352 4.33 16.77 11.38
CA SER A 352 5.00 17.83 10.63
C SER A 352 6.07 18.47 11.52
N VAL A 353 7.33 18.21 11.18
CA VAL A 353 8.51 18.81 11.79
C VAL A 353 8.86 20.06 10.98
N PRO A 354 8.87 21.26 11.60
CA PRO A 354 9.35 22.48 10.98
C PRO A 354 10.72 22.30 10.34
N SER A 355 11.02 23.12 9.33
CA SER A 355 12.32 23.11 8.67
C SER A 355 13.49 23.19 9.68
N PHE A 356 14.57 22.47 9.35
CA PHE A 356 15.73 22.28 10.23
C PHE A 356 17.04 22.46 9.45
N SER A 357 18.02 23.05 10.12
CA SER A 357 19.34 23.44 9.59
C SER A 357 20.32 22.26 9.50
N HIS A 358 21.56 22.52 9.07
CA HIS A 358 22.63 21.51 9.02
C HIS A 358 23.14 21.07 10.39
N SER A 359 23.06 21.93 11.42
CA SER A 359 23.44 21.59 12.80
C SER A 359 22.31 20.91 13.57
N ASP A 360 21.07 21.02 13.08
CA ASP A 360 19.91 20.41 13.71
C ASP A 360 19.83 18.89 13.50
N VAL A 361 19.37 18.21 14.54
CA VAL A 361 19.04 16.78 14.51
C VAL A 361 17.63 16.58 15.06
N VAL A 362 16.76 16.01 14.24
CA VAL A 362 15.42 15.60 14.64
C VAL A 362 15.49 14.25 15.32
N VAL A 363 14.90 14.16 16.51
CA VAL A 363 14.83 12.92 17.29
C VAL A 363 13.39 12.45 17.38
N ILE A 364 13.17 11.19 17.03
CA ILE A 364 11.87 10.53 17.02
C ILE A 364 11.96 9.36 18.00
N THR A 365 11.12 9.37 19.03
CA THR A 365 11.01 8.26 19.99
C THR A 365 9.59 7.73 19.98
N GLY A 366 9.40 6.42 20.05
CA GLY A 366 8.06 5.86 19.97
C GLY A 366 7.98 4.42 20.41
N ILE A 367 6.75 3.89 20.38
CA ILE A 367 6.50 2.48 20.65
C ILE A 367 6.76 1.68 19.39
N ASN A 368 7.49 0.58 19.52
CA ASN A 368 7.68 -0.35 18.44
C ASN A 368 6.50 -1.33 18.40
N HIS A 369 5.46 -0.99 17.62
CA HIS A 369 4.24 -1.81 17.54
C HIS A 369 4.49 -3.24 17.02
N ALA A 370 5.61 -3.49 16.34
CA ALA A 370 6.02 -4.82 15.92
C ALA A 370 6.47 -5.70 17.12
N VAL A 371 7.06 -5.09 18.14
CA VAL A 371 7.47 -5.76 19.39
C VAL A 371 6.30 -5.92 20.36
N THR A 372 5.38 -4.96 20.40
CA THR A 372 4.20 -5.04 21.29
C THR A 372 3.13 -6.02 20.79
N GLY A 373 3.28 -6.57 19.58
CA GLY A 373 2.32 -7.50 18.99
C GLY A 373 1.11 -6.79 18.35
N ASN A 374 1.15 -5.47 18.20
CA ASN A 374 0.09 -4.70 17.54
C ASN A 374 0.27 -4.62 16.01
N ALA A 375 1.45 -4.94 15.48
CA ALA A 375 1.72 -4.89 14.04
C ALA A 375 2.61 -6.04 13.58
N SER A 376 2.34 -6.55 12.37
CA SER A 376 3.23 -7.47 11.67
C SER A 376 4.51 -6.75 11.24
N TYR A 377 4.41 -5.49 10.83
CA TYR A 377 5.54 -4.58 10.66
C TYR A 377 5.12 -3.12 10.86
N ILE A 378 6.10 -2.27 11.17
CA ILE A 378 5.93 -0.81 11.24
C ILE A 378 6.84 -0.10 10.24
N SER A 379 6.46 1.11 9.85
CA SER A 379 7.30 1.99 9.02
C SER A 379 7.21 3.45 9.44
N LEU A 380 8.35 4.14 9.37
CA LEU A 380 8.50 5.58 9.41
C LEU A 380 8.89 6.05 8.00
N GLY A 381 7.95 6.66 7.27
CA GLY A 381 8.21 7.32 6.00
C GLY A 381 8.52 8.80 6.23
N PHE A 382 9.50 9.32 5.51
CA PHE A 382 9.90 10.72 5.50
C PHE A 382 9.48 11.33 4.19
N SER A 383 8.82 12.48 4.19
CA SER A 383 8.38 13.16 2.98
C SER A 383 8.46 14.68 3.10
N VAL A 384 8.53 15.37 1.96
CA VAL A 384 8.35 16.82 1.90
C VAL A 384 6.91 17.16 2.30
N ALA A 385 6.71 18.07 3.24
CA ALA A 385 5.37 18.38 3.75
C ALA A 385 4.46 19.05 2.71
N GLU A 386 5.02 19.90 1.85
CA GLU A 386 4.27 20.66 0.85
C GLU A 386 3.67 19.76 -0.24
N THR A 387 4.48 18.83 -0.76
CA THR A 387 4.13 18.01 -1.93
C THR A 387 3.85 16.55 -1.59
N PHE A 388 4.08 16.13 -0.34
CA PHE A 388 4.00 14.72 0.08
C PHE A 388 4.92 13.77 -0.72
N THR A 389 5.98 14.29 -1.31
CA THR A 389 7.01 13.49 -1.99
C THR A 389 7.81 12.69 -0.98
N GLY A 390 7.78 11.36 -1.09
CA GLY A 390 8.59 10.48 -0.26
C GLY A 390 10.09 10.71 -0.46
N ILE A 391 10.84 10.78 0.63
CA ILE A 391 12.30 10.99 0.66
C ILE A 391 13.00 9.68 0.96
N SER A 392 12.61 9.04 2.07
CA SER A 392 13.18 7.79 2.55
C SER A 392 12.21 7.12 3.52
N SER A 393 12.51 5.88 3.92
CA SER A 393 11.76 5.25 4.99
C SER A 393 12.63 4.29 5.79
N VAL A 394 12.22 4.05 7.04
CA VAL A 394 12.79 3.04 7.93
C VAL A 394 11.66 2.14 8.37
N SER A 395 11.93 0.85 8.51
CA SER A 395 10.91 -0.12 8.87
C SER A 395 11.42 -1.16 9.85
N GLN A 396 10.48 -1.93 10.40
CA GLN A 396 10.76 -3.07 11.26
C GLN A 396 9.65 -4.10 11.14
N THR A 397 10.01 -5.32 10.76
CA THR A 397 9.12 -6.48 10.77
C THR A 397 9.18 -7.20 12.13
N SER A 398 8.08 -7.86 12.48
CA SER A 398 7.96 -8.77 13.62
C SER A 398 8.11 -10.23 13.15
N PRO A 399 8.37 -11.18 14.06
CA PRO A 399 8.31 -12.61 13.73
C PRO A 399 6.97 -13.05 13.09
N ASN A 400 5.86 -12.35 13.36
CA ASN A 400 4.55 -12.65 12.78
C ASN A 400 4.46 -12.33 11.28
N ALA A 401 5.35 -11.48 10.75
CA ALA A 401 5.53 -11.31 9.30
C ALA A 401 6.29 -12.49 8.66
N GLY A 402 6.75 -13.45 9.46
CA GLY A 402 7.51 -14.63 9.03
C GLY A 402 9.02 -14.43 8.95
N PHE A 403 9.53 -13.22 9.24
CA PHE A 403 10.95 -12.89 9.36
C PHE A 403 11.13 -11.58 10.12
N VAL A 404 12.29 -11.39 10.75
CA VAL A 404 12.65 -10.16 11.46
C VAL A 404 13.71 -9.41 10.64
N SER A 405 13.40 -8.18 10.24
CA SER A 405 14.27 -7.29 9.48
C SER A 405 13.93 -5.85 9.80
N GLY A 406 14.93 -4.97 9.82
CA GLY A 406 14.75 -3.54 10.08
C GLY A 406 15.71 -2.98 11.13
N GLU A 407 15.50 -1.73 11.49
CA GLU A 407 16.44 -0.93 12.29
C GLU A 407 15.83 -0.34 13.57
N LEU A 408 14.56 -0.64 13.88
CA LEU A 408 13.85 -0.01 15.00
C LEU A 408 13.85 -0.88 16.26
N THR A 409 13.87 -2.20 16.13
CA THR A 409 13.94 -3.11 17.30
C THR A 409 15.30 -2.98 17.98
N GLY A 410 15.29 -2.71 19.29
CA GLY A 410 16.50 -2.57 20.10
C GLY A 410 17.22 -1.22 19.99
N SER A 411 16.77 -0.31 19.11
CA SER A 411 17.42 0.99 18.91
C SER A 411 17.40 1.85 20.17
N ALA A 412 16.30 1.83 20.94
CA ALA A 412 16.19 2.57 22.20
C ALA A 412 17.25 2.11 23.22
N GLU A 413 17.37 0.81 23.46
CA GLU A 413 18.33 0.25 24.39
C GLU A 413 19.77 0.51 23.98
N ALA A 414 20.08 0.30 22.71
CA ALA A 414 21.41 0.52 22.15
C ALA A 414 21.80 2.00 22.18
N PHE A 415 20.84 2.90 21.91
CA PHE A 415 21.07 4.34 22.02
C PHE A 415 21.39 4.75 23.46
N LEU A 416 20.58 4.30 24.44
CA LEU A 416 20.85 4.60 25.85
C LEU A 416 22.25 4.10 26.25
N LYS A 417 22.62 2.87 25.88
CA LYS A 417 23.97 2.35 26.18
C LYS A 417 25.09 3.14 25.52
N LYS A 418 24.89 3.67 24.31
CA LYS A 418 25.92 4.40 23.55
C LYS A 418 26.09 5.85 23.99
N VAL A 419 25.01 6.54 24.35
CA VAL A 419 25.00 7.98 24.67
C VAL A 419 24.93 8.23 26.19
N GLY A 420 25.23 7.23 27.03
CA GLY A 420 25.27 7.41 28.48
C GLY A 420 25.67 6.15 29.27
N ASN A 421 25.48 6.17 30.58
CA ASN A 421 25.93 5.11 31.51
C ASN A 421 24.96 3.91 31.57
N GLY A 422 24.53 3.38 30.42
CA GLY A 422 23.60 2.24 30.35
C GLY A 422 22.12 2.60 30.52
N ILE A 423 21.27 1.57 30.69
CA ILE A 423 19.80 1.73 30.76
C ILE A 423 19.37 2.00 32.22
N PRO A 424 18.71 3.13 32.52
CA PRO A 424 18.20 3.44 33.85
C PRO A 424 17.23 2.35 34.34
N LEU A 425 17.26 2.04 35.65
CA LEU A 425 16.43 0.97 36.23
C LEU A 425 14.93 1.13 35.89
N ARG A 426 14.42 2.37 35.98
CA ARG A 426 13.03 2.74 35.65
C ARG A 426 12.62 2.44 34.19
N LEU A 427 13.58 2.36 33.27
CA LEU A 427 13.33 2.11 31.85
C LEU A 427 13.66 0.67 31.41
N ARG A 428 14.28 -0.16 32.26
CA ARG A 428 14.75 -1.50 31.84
C ARG A 428 13.63 -2.40 31.31
N ALA A 429 12.43 -2.31 31.88
CA ALA A 429 11.29 -3.13 31.47
C ALA A 429 10.59 -2.60 30.19
N SER A 430 10.68 -1.29 29.92
CA SER A 430 9.94 -0.63 28.83
C SER A 430 10.81 -0.35 27.61
N ALA A 431 12.10 -0.07 27.78
CA ALA A 431 13.03 0.26 26.70
C ALA A 431 13.05 -0.75 25.53
N PRO A 432 12.97 -2.08 25.75
CA PRO A 432 12.87 -3.04 24.64
C PRO A 432 11.65 -2.85 23.73
N LYS A 433 10.58 -2.22 24.23
CA LYS A 433 9.34 -1.95 23.50
C LYS A 433 9.36 -0.61 22.78
N PHE A 434 10.41 0.19 22.96
CA PHE A 434 10.53 1.52 22.36
C PHE A 434 11.58 1.52 21.25
N PHE A 435 11.49 2.52 20.39
CA PHE A 435 12.51 2.83 19.40
C PHE A 435 12.97 4.28 19.54
N VAL A 436 14.18 4.56 19.04
CA VAL A 436 14.65 5.90 18.73
C VAL A 436 15.17 5.93 17.29
N ARG A 437 14.84 7.00 16.56
CA ARG A 437 15.38 7.28 15.23
C ARG A 437 15.81 8.75 15.17
N LEU A 438 17.01 8.99 14.68
CA LEU A 438 17.52 10.33 14.40
C LEU A 438 17.34 10.64 12.92
N VAL A 439 17.13 11.90 12.58
CA VAL A 439 17.11 12.42 11.21
C VAL A 439 17.95 13.68 11.18
N ALA A 440 18.90 13.76 10.26
CA ALA A 440 19.81 14.88 10.16
C ALA A 440 20.28 15.09 8.72
N ARG A 441 20.88 16.25 8.44
CA ARG A 441 21.57 16.50 7.17
C ARG A 441 22.86 15.69 7.03
N GLN A 442 23.48 15.37 8.16
CA GLN A 442 24.70 14.56 8.23
C GLN A 442 24.59 13.61 9.41
N CYS A 443 24.77 12.31 9.20
CA CYS A 443 24.62 11.30 10.25
C CYS A 443 25.94 10.85 10.88
N GLU A 444 27.07 11.47 10.51
CA GLU A 444 28.37 11.09 11.06
C GLU A 444 28.40 11.22 12.59
N GLY A 445 28.85 10.17 13.26
CA GLY A 445 28.82 10.05 14.72
C GLY A 445 27.45 9.73 15.36
N LEU A 446 26.34 9.73 14.61
CA LEU A 446 25.00 9.57 15.18
C LEU A 446 24.45 8.15 15.22
N PRO A 447 23.86 7.79 16.37
CA PRO A 447 22.86 6.79 16.58
C PRO A 447 21.80 6.56 15.51
N PHE A 448 21.60 5.40 14.88
CA PHE A 448 20.30 5.10 14.24
C PHE A 448 19.73 6.27 13.39
N CYS A 449 20.54 6.82 12.50
CA CYS A 449 20.28 8.10 11.86
C CYS A 449 19.93 7.95 10.38
N THR A 450 18.88 8.63 9.94
CA THR A 450 18.53 8.78 8.52
C THR A 450 19.09 10.10 8.00
N THR A 451 19.93 10.05 6.98
CA THR A 451 20.39 11.25 6.27
C THR A 451 19.29 11.75 5.33
N ILE A 452 19.00 13.05 5.38
CA ILE A 452 18.16 13.75 4.39
C ILE A 452 18.98 14.90 3.79
N SER A 453 19.27 14.83 2.49
CA SER A 453 20.07 15.86 1.82
C SER A 453 19.26 17.12 1.50
N ASP A 454 19.94 18.22 1.21
CA ASP A 454 19.32 19.49 0.82
C ASP A 454 18.54 19.36 -0.50
N ALA A 455 18.99 18.47 -1.39
CA ALA A 455 18.29 18.16 -2.63
C ALA A 455 16.97 17.41 -2.40
N GLN A 456 16.88 16.61 -1.34
CA GLN A 456 15.68 15.86 -0.97
C GLN A 456 14.68 16.69 -0.16
N LEU A 457 15.19 17.60 0.68
CA LEU A 457 14.39 18.51 1.48
C LEU A 457 15.13 19.85 1.62
N PRO A 458 14.80 20.87 0.83
CA PRO A 458 15.33 22.23 1.01
C PRO A 458 15.20 22.76 2.45
N LEU A 459 16.11 23.63 2.88
CA LEU A 459 16.16 24.15 4.26
C LEU A 459 14.95 24.99 4.69
N ASN A 460 14.15 25.44 3.73
CA ASN A 460 12.92 26.21 3.95
C ASN A 460 11.65 25.35 3.90
N GLN A 461 11.78 24.02 3.82
CA GLN A 461 10.65 23.10 3.78
C GLN A 461 10.55 22.25 5.04
N ASP A 462 9.31 21.98 5.44
CA ASP A 462 8.97 21.13 6.57
C ASP A 462 9.08 19.64 6.18
N LEU A 463 9.48 18.82 7.16
CA LEU A 463 9.53 17.37 7.04
C LEU A 463 8.23 16.77 7.58
N THR A 464 7.55 15.97 6.78
CA THR A 464 6.47 15.10 7.28
C THR A 464 7.00 13.71 7.59
N VAL A 465 6.66 13.20 8.78
CA VAL A 465 6.93 11.82 9.20
C VAL A 465 5.61 11.03 9.16
N LEU A 466 5.44 10.14 8.18
CA LEU A 466 4.31 9.24 8.07
C LEU A 466 4.60 7.93 8.82
N ARG A 467 3.79 7.65 9.84
CA ARG A 467 3.90 6.42 10.63
C ARG A 467 2.78 5.48 10.24
N ARG A 468 3.12 4.20 10.09
CA ARG A 468 2.17 3.15 9.73
C ARG A 468 2.51 1.86 10.46
N ALA A 469 1.51 1.29 11.12
CA ALA A 469 1.53 -0.05 11.68
C ALA A 469 0.63 -0.96 10.85
N TYR A 470 1.19 -2.00 10.25
CA TYR A 470 0.48 -2.87 9.32
C TYR A 470 0.10 -4.18 9.97
N ILE A 471 -1.16 -4.57 9.76
CA ILE A 471 -1.78 -5.85 10.15
C ILE A 471 -1.50 -6.24 11.61
N ARG A 472 -2.53 -6.23 12.45
CA ARG A 472 -2.41 -6.79 13.79
C ARG A 472 -2.30 -8.32 13.69
N PRO A 473 -1.23 -8.93 14.24
CA PRO A 473 -1.12 -10.38 14.34
C PRO A 473 -2.40 -11.05 14.87
N GLY A 474 -2.75 -12.20 14.29
CA GLY A 474 -4.01 -12.89 14.57
C GLY A 474 -5.26 -12.30 13.89
N THR A 475 -5.11 -11.22 13.13
CA THR A 475 -6.19 -10.61 12.34
C THR A 475 -5.81 -10.54 10.85
N VAL A 476 -6.64 -9.89 10.03
CA VAL A 476 -6.34 -9.59 8.62
C VAL A 476 -6.35 -8.09 8.33
N ARG A 477 -6.38 -7.26 9.38
CA ARG A 477 -6.50 -5.80 9.32
C ARG A 477 -5.49 -5.14 10.23
N GLY A 478 -5.21 -3.87 9.97
CA GLY A 478 -4.36 -3.04 10.82
C GLY A 478 -4.91 -2.91 12.23
N PRO A 479 -4.06 -2.54 13.19
CA PRO A 479 -4.50 -2.33 14.56
C PRO A 479 -5.44 -1.13 14.68
N ASP A 480 -6.28 -1.12 15.72
CA ASP A 480 -7.17 0.00 16.04
C ASP A 480 -6.35 1.25 16.43
N PRO A 481 -6.42 2.36 15.67
CA PRO A 481 -5.68 3.58 15.98
C PRO A 481 -6.00 4.17 17.34
N SER A 482 -7.23 4.04 17.85
CA SER A 482 -7.60 4.65 19.12
C SER A 482 -6.81 4.08 20.30
N LYS A 483 -6.15 2.93 20.11
CA LYS A 483 -5.41 2.20 21.13
C LYS A 483 -3.89 2.32 21.02
N LEU A 484 -3.37 2.91 19.94
CA LEU A 484 -1.92 3.09 19.74
C LEU A 484 -1.48 4.51 20.13
N LEU A 485 -0.26 4.60 20.69
CA LEU A 485 0.34 5.87 21.06
C LEU A 485 1.17 6.46 19.91
N SER A 486 1.05 7.78 19.73
CA SER A 486 1.90 8.53 18.80
C SER A 486 3.33 8.68 19.33
N PRO A 487 4.36 8.53 18.50
CA PRO A 487 5.73 8.96 18.79
C PRO A 487 5.85 10.41 19.31
N ARG A 488 6.95 10.66 20.02
CA ARG A 488 7.37 11.99 20.49
C ARG A 488 8.54 12.49 19.66
N TYR A 489 8.59 13.80 19.49
CA TYR A 489 9.57 14.50 18.65
C TYR A 489 10.25 15.62 19.43
N PHE A 490 11.54 15.83 19.18
CA PHE A 490 12.28 17.03 19.59
C PHE A 490 13.47 17.27 18.67
N VAL A 491 14.07 18.45 18.73
CA VAL A 491 15.28 18.78 17.96
C VAL A 491 16.36 19.27 18.90
N TYR A 492 17.60 18.89 18.62
CA TYR A 492 18.78 19.50 19.23
C TYR A 492 19.75 19.97 18.15
N GLU A 493 20.48 21.03 18.48
CA GLU A 493 21.60 21.52 17.71
C GLU A 493 22.88 20.82 18.17
N ARG A 494 23.76 20.48 17.23
CA ARG A 494 25.04 19.82 17.51
C ARG A 494 26.17 20.77 17.86
#